data_AF-A0A660N9A6-F1
#
_entry.id   AF-A0A660N9A6-F1
#
_cell.length_a   1.000
_cell.length_b   1.000
_cell.length_c   1.000
_cell.angle_alpha   90.00
_cell.angle_beta   90.00
_cell.angle_gamma   90.00
#
_symmetry.space_group_name_H-M   'P 1'
#
loop_
_entity.id
_entity.type
_entity.pdbx_description
1 polymer ?
#
loop_
_entity_poly.entity_id
_entity_poly.type
_entity_poly.pdbx_seq_one_letter_code
_entity_poly.pdbx_strand_id
1 'polypeptide(L)'
;MRKKKLAIVAVCAALSVAAMTGCSKGGDAKKDSSSSSPKASIETVTTPPETESLSQPDNYGTATVKPESYKGIAVTITDPTVSDEVVQQQVDAALSAATEKIEITDRAAQKDDTVNIDYVGKIDGKEFDGGSAKGYDLKLGSGTFIPGFEDGLIGAKKGETKDVTVTFPKDYQAKDLAGKQAVFTVTVNGIYNEKKPELTDAWVTKQTNGAQTTVDAYKQNIKATLEKQNRDQAIWQQALPKIVEAADIKPEQAAIDYEYKSQLNNYKMQIYQYMQTNLENYAKQSGTTVEQLEKDMKTAAETSVKQQIVVNTIFDQEKLEITDDDYKQAFGSSKEDLIKTYGQQNIETPQVQTNLKYYKVARVVIDNANVTTKPAETSAAAGESAATTAAGETTATTAAGETTATTAAGETQATTAAR
;
A
#
# COMPACT_ATOMS: atom_id res chain seq x y z
N MET A 1 -32.52 -11.40 2.60
CA MET A 1 -31.64 -11.46 1.42
C MET A 1 -30.59 -10.36 1.53
N ARG A 2 -29.42 -10.68 2.08
CA ARG A 2 -28.34 -9.74 2.39
C ARG A 2 -27.46 -9.57 1.15
N LYS A 3 -27.38 -8.35 0.61
CA LYS A 3 -26.43 -7.97 -0.46
C LYS A 3 -25.02 -8.02 0.14
N LYS A 4 -24.25 -9.07 -0.21
CA LYS A 4 -22.84 -9.21 0.16
C LYS A 4 -22.04 -8.14 -0.60
N LYS A 5 -21.33 -7.28 0.12
CA LYS A 5 -20.33 -6.37 -0.46
C LYS A 5 -19.17 -7.24 -0.98
N LEU A 6 -18.92 -7.19 -2.29
CA LEU A 6 -17.75 -7.79 -2.92
C LEU A 6 -16.54 -6.93 -2.53
N ALA A 7 -15.71 -7.41 -1.62
CA ALA A 7 -14.37 -6.86 -1.41
C ALA A 7 -13.43 -7.65 -2.32
N ILE A 8 -13.01 -7.05 -3.42
CA ILE A 8 -12.00 -7.58 -4.33
C ILE A 8 -10.67 -7.53 -3.57
N VAL A 9 -10.05 -8.69 -3.38
CA VAL A 9 -8.73 -8.82 -2.76
C VAL A 9 -7.69 -8.29 -3.74
N ALA A 10 -7.19 -7.08 -3.49
CA ALA A 10 -5.87 -6.69 -3.95
C ALA A 10 -4.86 -7.47 -3.09
N VAL A 11 -4.39 -8.61 -3.60
CA VAL A 11 -3.22 -9.29 -3.04
C VAL A 11 -2.05 -8.33 -3.31
N CYS A 12 -1.61 -7.62 -2.28
CA CYS A 12 -0.53 -6.65 -2.34
C CYS A 12 0.75 -7.29 -2.92
N ALA A 13 0.99 -7.06 -4.20
CA ALA A 13 2.33 -6.96 -4.73
C ALA A 13 2.79 -5.51 -4.48
N ALA A 14 3.82 -5.36 -3.65
CA ALA A 14 4.60 -4.15 -3.40
C ALA A 14 3.89 -2.92 -2.76
N LEU A 15 4.27 -2.67 -1.51
CA LEU A 15 4.20 -1.37 -0.84
C LEU A 15 5.01 -0.32 -1.61
N SER A 16 4.35 0.71 -2.12
CA SER A 16 4.98 2.00 -2.40
C SER A 16 4.02 3.12 -2.01
N VAL A 17 4.09 3.52 -0.74
CA VAL A 17 3.42 4.70 -0.18
C VAL A 17 4.37 5.88 -0.33
N ALA A 18 4.06 6.83 -1.21
CA ALA A 18 4.80 8.08 -1.30
C ALA A 18 4.23 9.08 -0.29
N ALA A 19 5.02 9.43 0.72
CA ALA A 19 4.70 10.49 1.68
C ALA A 19 5.21 11.85 1.15
N MET A 20 4.31 12.83 1.00
CA MET A 20 4.70 14.22 0.73
C MET A 20 4.98 14.95 2.05
N THR A 21 6.21 15.41 2.24
CA THR A 21 6.56 16.41 3.27
C THR A 21 7.23 17.60 2.60
N GLY A 22 6.55 18.74 2.62
CA GLY A 22 7.11 20.03 2.23
C GLY A 22 7.88 20.65 3.39
N CYS A 23 9.03 21.26 3.09
CA CYS A 23 9.72 22.15 4.00
C CYS A 23 9.98 23.51 3.32
N SER A 24 9.54 24.54 4.03
CA SER A 24 9.69 25.97 3.72
C SER A 24 11.05 26.49 4.21
N LYS A 25 11.74 27.32 3.41
CA LYS A 25 12.69 28.33 3.90
C LYS A 25 12.91 29.42 2.85
N GLY A 26 12.78 30.68 3.29
CA GLY A 26 12.70 31.86 2.45
C GLY A 26 14.03 32.53 2.08
N GLY A 27 13.92 33.48 1.15
CA GLY A 27 14.94 34.47 0.80
C GLY A 27 14.41 35.43 -0.27
N ASP A 28 14.38 36.73 0.06
CA ASP A 28 13.89 37.85 -0.75
C ASP A 28 14.62 38.06 -2.09
N ALA A 29 13.88 38.31 -3.18
CA ALA A 29 14.25 39.25 -4.26
C ALA A 29 13.07 39.52 -5.23
N LYS A 30 13.10 40.69 -5.86
CA LYS A 30 11.99 41.48 -6.44
C LYS A 30 12.06 41.53 -7.99
N LYS A 31 10.91 41.41 -8.69
CA LYS A 31 10.51 41.88 -10.07
C LYS A 31 11.47 41.58 -11.25
N ASP A 32 11.08 41.08 -12.43
CA ASP A 32 9.99 41.44 -13.34
C ASP A 32 9.80 40.35 -14.44
N SER A 33 8.59 40.36 -15.03
CA SER A 33 8.17 39.94 -16.37
C SER A 33 8.32 38.50 -16.92
N SER A 34 7.15 37.91 -17.20
CA SER A 34 6.77 37.22 -18.44
C SER A 34 7.50 35.93 -18.86
N SER A 35 6.94 34.76 -18.50
CA SER A 35 6.79 33.66 -19.46
C SER A 35 5.60 32.76 -19.09
N SER A 36 4.73 32.51 -20.07
CA SER A 36 3.57 31.63 -19.97
C SER A 36 3.98 30.15 -20.06
N SER A 37 3.61 29.34 -19.07
CA SER A 37 3.60 27.87 -19.14
C SER A 37 2.16 27.36 -18.95
N PRO A 38 1.67 26.39 -19.74
CA PRO A 38 0.29 25.91 -19.65
C PRO A 38 0.11 24.95 -18.45
N LYS A 39 -0.82 25.26 -17.53
CA LYS A 39 -1.29 24.34 -16.49
C LYS A 39 -2.17 23.25 -17.13
N ALA A 40 -1.70 22.01 -17.18
CA ALA A 40 -2.56 20.87 -17.48
C ALA A 40 -3.39 20.52 -16.22
N SER A 41 -4.69 20.79 -16.29
CA SER A 41 -5.66 20.33 -15.29
C SER A 41 -5.79 18.81 -15.34
N ILE A 42 -5.68 18.13 -14.19
CA ILE A 42 -5.90 16.69 -14.09
C ILE A 42 -7.40 16.42 -14.25
N GLU A 43 -7.79 15.81 -15.36
CA GLU A 43 -9.15 15.32 -15.55
C GLU A 43 -9.38 14.09 -14.65
N THR A 44 -10.18 14.30 -13.61
CA THR A 44 -10.63 13.26 -12.69
C THR A 44 -11.74 12.42 -13.33
N VAL A 45 -11.60 11.10 -13.31
CA VAL A 45 -12.57 10.12 -13.80
C VAL A 45 -13.29 9.49 -12.62
N THR A 46 -14.63 9.49 -12.66
CA THR A 46 -15.47 8.98 -11.56
C THR A 46 -15.94 7.54 -11.78
N THR A 47 -15.86 7.02 -13.00
CA THR A 47 -16.29 5.67 -13.35
C THR A 47 -15.10 4.69 -13.39
N PRO A 48 -15.19 3.52 -12.74
CA PRO A 48 -14.14 2.50 -12.83
C PRO A 48 -13.91 2.08 -14.29
N PRO A 49 -12.66 1.72 -14.67
CA PRO A 49 -12.38 1.24 -16.01
C PRO A 49 -13.07 -0.11 -16.25
N GLU A 50 -13.55 -0.31 -17.48
CA GLU A 50 -14.00 -1.63 -17.90
C GLU A 50 -12.82 -2.61 -17.88
N THR A 51 -13.05 -3.79 -17.32
CA THR A 51 -12.06 -4.87 -17.26
C THR A 51 -12.57 -6.07 -18.02
N GLU A 52 -11.70 -6.65 -18.86
CA GLU A 52 -12.02 -7.90 -19.54
C GLU A 52 -11.95 -9.06 -18.55
N SER A 53 -12.94 -9.95 -18.57
CA SER A 53 -12.83 -11.24 -17.88
C SER A 53 -11.87 -12.14 -18.65
N LEU A 54 -10.74 -12.48 -18.06
CA LEU A 54 -9.68 -13.26 -18.70
C LEU A 54 -9.68 -14.71 -18.20
N SER A 55 -9.61 -15.66 -19.14
CA SER A 55 -9.35 -17.07 -18.84
C SER A 55 -7.85 -17.34 -18.85
N GLN A 56 -7.32 -17.88 -17.76
CA GLN A 56 -5.91 -18.26 -17.68
C GLN A 56 -5.61 -19.42 -18.65
N PRO A 57 -4.50 -19.37 -19.40
CA PRO A 57 -4.10 -20.48 -20.26
C PRO A 57 -3.53 -21.65 -19.45
N ASP A 58 -3.84 -22.88 -19.89
CA ASP A 58 -3.34 -24.10 -19.26
C ASP A 58 -1.83 -24.33 -19.51
N ASN A 59 -1.31 -23.78 -20.61
CA ASN A 59 0.09 -23.92 -21.02
C ASN A 59 0.74 -22.54 -21.17
N TYR A 60 1.80 -22.30 -20.40
CA TYR A 60 2.60 -21.07 -20.49
C TYR A 60 3.79 -21.21 -21.45
N GLY A 61 4.15 -22.45 -21.81
CA GLY A 61 5.34 -22.77 -22.60
C GLY A 61 6.26 -23.74 -21.87
N THR A 62 7.44 -23.94 -22.46
CA THR A 62 8.45 -24.89 -21.96
C THR A 62 9.77 -24.18 -21.75
N ALA A 63 10.57 -24.66 -20.80
CA ALA A 63 11.97 -24.27 -20.70
C ALA A 63 12.85 -25.47 -20.41
N THR A 64 14.11 -25.37 -20.85
CA THR A 64 15.19 -26.23 -20.36
C THR A 64 16.11 -25.37 -19.50
N VAL A 65 16.07 -25.61 -18.18
CA VAL A 65 16.95 -24.96 -17.20
C VAL A 65 17.97 -25.99 -16.73
N LYS A 66 19.26 -25.65 -16.74
CA LYS A 66 20.29 -26.56 -16.23
C LYS A 66 20.55 -26.29 -14.75
N PRO A 67 20.74 -27.29 -13.88
CA PRO A 67 21.01 -27.07 -12.46
C PRO A 67 22.14 -26.08 -12.17
N GLU A 68 23.21 -26.11 -12.96
CA GLU A 68 24.36 -25.20 -12.86
C GLU A 68 24.03 -23.73 -13.17
N SER A 69 22.88 -23.42 -13.77
CA SER A 69 22.48 -22.02 -14.03
C SER A 69 21.87 -21.35 -12.80
N TYR A 70 21.40 -22.11 -11.82
CA TYR A 70 20.79 -21.56 -10.59
C TYR A 70 21.42 -22.07 -9.29
N LYS A 71 22.07 -23.24 -9.29
CA LYS A 71 22.89 -23.72 -8.16
C LYS A 71 24.30 -23.16 -8.30
N GLY A 72 24.76 -22.41 -7.29
CA GLY A 72 26.06 -21.74 -7.33
C GLY A 72 26.06 -20.45 -8.14
N ILE A 73 24.89 -19.89 -8.45
CA ILE A 73 24.80 -18.65 -9.24
C ILE A 73 25.52 -17.50 -8.54
N ALA A 74 26.41 -16.82 -9.27
CA ALA A 74 27.17 -15.70 -8.73
C ALA A 74 26.32 -14.42 -8.72
N VAL A 75 26.14 -13.83 -7.55
CA VAL A 75 25.44 -12.56 -7.33
C VAL A 75 26.26 -11.63 -6.45
N THR A 76 26.19 -10.32 -6.72
CA THR A 76 26.90 -9.30 -5.96
C THR A 76 25.91 -8.35 -5.34
N ILE A 77 25.61 -8.52 -4.05
CA ILE A 77 24.64 -7.68 -3.34
C ILE A 77 25.34 -6.54 -2.61
N THR A 78 24.63 -5.43 -2.44
CA THR A 78 25.03 -4.40 -1.48
C THR A 78 24.85 -4.92 -0.06
N ASP A 79 25.68 -4.44 0.86
CA ASP A 79 25.54 -4.70 2.30
C ASP A 79 24.08 -4.52 2.76
N PRO A 80 23.41 -5.59 3.25
CA PRO A 80 22.01 -5.55 3.62
C PRO A 80 21.76 -4.96 5.02
N THR A 81 22.80 -4.42 5.68
CA THR A 81 22.74 -3.86 7.05
C THR A 81 21.59 -2.88 7.21
N VAL A 82 20.88 -3.02 8.33
CA VAL A 82 19.72 -2.18 8.65
C VAL A 82 20.06 -1.19 9.75
N SER A 83 19.64 0.06 9.58
CA SER A 83 19.85 1.11 10.58
C SER A 83 18.96 0.91 11.80
N ASP A 84 19.40 1.41 12.96
CA ASP A 84 18.63 1.30 14.19
C ASP A 84 17.30 2.08 14.13
N GLU A 85 17.21 3.09 13.27
CA GLU A 85 15.97 3.83 13.00
C GLU A 85 14.90 2.93 12.37
N VAL A 86 15.26 2.13 11.35
CA VAL A 86 14.34 1.19 10.71
C VAL A 86 13.89 0.12 11.71
N VAL A 87 14.80 -0.33 12.59
CA VAL A 87 14.44 -1.25 13.68
C VAL A 87 13.44 -0.60 14.64
N GLN A 88 13.67 0.66 15.01
CA GLN A 88 12.75 1.39 15.90
C GLN A 88 11.37 1.59 15.27
N GLN A 89 11.30 1.86 13.96
CA GLN A 89 10.02 1.95 13.24
C GLN A 89 9.21 0.64 13.30
N GLN A 90 9.87 -0.52 13.18
CA GLN A 90 9.21 -1.82 13.34
C GLN A 90 8.72 -2.06 14.77
N VAL A 91 9.51 -1.66 15.77
CA VAL A 91 9.09 -1.72 17.18
C VAL A 91 7.87 -0.84 17.41
N ASP A 92 7.87 0.39 16.90
CA ASP A 92 6.77 1.33 17.06
C ASP A 92 5.49 0.84 16.36
N ALA A 93 5.63 0.22 15.20
CA ALA A 93 4.54 -0.44 14.49
C ALA A 93 3.97 -1.60 15.32
N ALA A 94 4.83 -2.45 15.89
CA ALA A 94 4.42 -3.57 16.73
C ALA A 94 3.68 -3.11 18.00
N LEU A 95 4.18 -2.06 18.67
CA LEU A 95 3.49 -1.48 19.83
C LEU A 95 2.15 -0.86 19.45
N SER A 96 2.07 -0.20 18.28
CA SER A 96 0.83 0.41 17.80
C SER A 96 -0.22 -0.66 17.46
N ALA A 97 0.19 -1.76 16.82
CA ALA A 97 -0.67 -2.91 16.56
C ALA A 97 -1.13 -3.63 17.84
N ALA A 98 -0.33 -3.55 18.91
CA ALA A 98 -0.66 -4.11 20.23
C ALA A 98 -1.42 -3.14 21.15
N THR A 99 -1.92 -2.01 20.62
CA THR A 99 -2.71 -1.05 21.40
C THR A 99 -4.01 -1.70 21.87
N GLU A 100 -4.23 -1.73 23.18
CA GLU A 100 -5.42 -2.31 23.77
C GLU A 100 -6.54 -1.27 23.83
N LYS A 101 -7.73 -1.63 23.32
CA LYS A 101 -8.96 -0.83 23.43
C LYS A 101 -9.70 -1.23 24.70
N ILE A 102 -9.56 -0.43 25.76
CA ILE A 102 -10.15 -0.70 27.08
C ILE A 102 -11.49 0.01 27.18
N GLU A 103 -12.59 -0.72 27.35
CA GLU A 103 -13.91 -0.10 27.52
C GLU A 103 -14.02 0.61 28.87
N ILE A 104 -14.50 1.85 28.83
CA ILE A 104 -14.75 2.70 30.00
C ILE A 104 -16.27 2.75 30.23
N THR A 105 -16.69 2.38 31.43
CA THR A 105 -18.13 2.29 31.80
C THR A 105 -18.49 3.10 33.04
N ASP A 106 -17.50 3.58 33.78
CA ASP A 106 -17.62 4.20 35.11
C ASP A 106 -17.47 5.72 35.08
N ARG A 107 -17.12 6.32 33.93
CA ARG A 107 -17.02 7.77 33.75
C ARG A 107 -17.52 8.24 32.37
N ALA A 108 -17.74 9.54 32.27
CA ALA A 108 -18.04 10.21 31.01
C ALA A 108 -16.79 10.31 30.10
N ALA A 109 -17.03 10.54 28.81
CA ALA A 109 -16.01 10.69 27.80
C ALA A 109 -15.12 11.91 28.07
N GLN A 110 -13.81 11.76 27.88
CA GLN A 110 -12.81 12.79 28.08
C GLN A 110 -11.99 12.96 26.79
N LYS A 111 -11.16 14.01 26.75
CA LYS A 111 -10.18 14.18 25.68
C LYS A 111 -9.27 12.94 25.61
N ASP A 112 -8.89 12.55 24.39
CA ASP A 112 -8.08 11.38 24.03
C ASP A 112 -8.76 10.01 24.17
N ASP A 113 -10.01 9.94 24.66
CA ASP A 113 -10.82 8.72 24.55
C ASP A 113 -11.31 8.48 23.11
N THR A 114 -11.48 7.22 22.75
CA THR A 114 -12.19 6.80 21.54
C THR A 114 -13.65 6.51 21.89
N VAL A 115 -14.59 7.22 21.28
CA VAL A 115 -16.03 6.97 21.43
C VAL A 115 -16.57 6.25 20.20
N ASN A 116 -17.36 5.20 20.41
CA ASN A 116 -18.12 4.58 19.33
C ASN A 116 -19.46 5.30 19.21
N ILE A 117 -19.75 5.88 18.05
CA ILE A 117 -20.91 6.74 17.84
C ILE A 117 -21.76 6.33 16.64
N ASP A 118 -23.06 6.60 16.78
CA ASP A 118 -24.00 6.72 15.68
C ASP A 118 -24.36 8.20 15.55
N TYR A 119 -24.32 8.78 14.35
CA TYR A 119 -24.72 10.17 14.17
C TYR A 119 -25.56 10.39 12.92
N VAL A 120 -26.42 11.39 12.98
CA VAL A 120 -27.23 11.88 11.86
C VAL A 120 -27.15 13.40 11.81
N GLY A 121 -26.55 13.92 10.75
CA GLY A 121 -26.35 15.34 10.50
C GLY A 121 -27.47 15.95 9.67
N LYS A 122 -27.95 17.12 10.09
CA LYS A 122 -28.99 17.88 9.39
C LYS A 122 -28.60 19.35 9.22
N ILE A 123 -28.92 19.91 8.06
CA ILE A 123 -28.87 21.35 7.76
C ILE A 123 -30.30 21.79 7.46
N ASP A 124 -30.77 22.84 8.13
CA ASP A 124 -32.16 23.33 8.01
C ASP A 124 -33.21 22.22 8.18
N GLY A 125 -32.94 21.27 9.08
CA GLY A 125 -33.82 20.13 9.38
C GLY A 125 -33.79 18.98 8.36
N LYS A 126 -32.99 19.07 7.29
CA LYS A 126 -32.83 18.02 6.28
C LYS A 126 -31.48 17.32 6.40
N GLU A 127 -31.49 16.00 6.32
CA GLU A 127 -30.26 15.21 6.22
C GLU A 127 -29.52 15.53 4.92
N PHE A 128 -28.19 15.49 4.96
CA PHE A 128 -27.34 15.70 3.80
C PHE A 128 -26.40 14.51 3.62
N ASP A 129 -25.95 14.32 2.38
CA ASP A 129 -25.09 13.18 2.04
C ASP A 129 -23.73 13.28 2.75
N GLY A 130 -23.22 12.14 3.23
CA GLY A 130 -22.04 12.09 4.10
C GLY A 130 -22.26 12.59 5.54
N GLY A 131 -23.47 13.04 5.90
CA GLY A 131 -23.81 13.57 7.22
C GLY A 131 -24.14 12.51 8.28
N SER A 132 -24.19 11.23 7.95
CA SER A 132 -24.66 10.17 8.85
C SER A 132 -23.78 8.92 8.82
N ALA A 133 -23.51 8.32 9.99
CA ALA A 133 -22.81 7.05 10.11
C ALA A 133 -23.30 6.26 11.33
N LYS A 134 -23.00 4.94 11.35
CA LYS A 134 -23.29 4.06 12.49
C LYS A 134 -22.05 3.27 12.88
N GLY A 135 -21.84 3.09 14.18
CA GLY A 135 -20.74 2.32 14.76
C GLY A 135 -19.37 2.91 14.48
N TYR A 136 -19.26 4.23 14.29
CA TYR A 136 -18.01 4.89 13.95
C TYR A 136 -17.17 5.11 15.21
N ASP A 137 -15.91 4.68 15.20
CA ASP A 137 -14.97 4.96 16.29
C ASP A 137 -14.29 6.31 16.07
N LEU A 138 -14.52 7.28 16.96
CA LEU A 138 -13.97 8.63 16.92
C LEU A 138 -13.08 8.88 18.13
N LYS A 139 -11.81 9.21 17.91
CA LYS A 139 -10.91 9.66 18.96
C LYS A 139 -11.13 11.16 19.25
N LEU A 140 -11.48 11.49 20.48
CA LEU A 140 -11.79 12.85 20.89
C LEU A 140 -10.52 13.69 20.99
N GLY A 141 -10.44 14.77 20.20
CA GLY A 141 -9.29 15.65 20.09
C GLY A 141 -8.35 15.29 18.93
N SER A 142 -8.71 14.35 18.05
CA SER A 142 -7.91 14.02 16.87
C SER A 142 -8.00 15.07 15.77
N GLY A 143 -9.04 15.91 15.79
CA GLY A 143 -9.29 16.92 14.75
C GLY A 143 -9.67 16.29 13.40
N THR A 144 -10.15 15.04 13.42
CA THR A 144 -10.59 14.33 12.21
C THR A 144 -11.99 14.81 11.79
N PHE A 145 -12.78 15.30 12.74
CA PHE A 145 -14.11 15.87 12.49
C PHE A 145 -14.05 17.40 12.48
N ILE A 146 -15.14 18.01 11.98
CA ILE A 146 -15.26 19.46 11.95
C ILE A 146 -15.12 20.09 13.35
N PRO A 147 -14.44 21.25 13.48
CA PRO A 147 -14.22 21.89 14.77
C PRO A 147 -15.51 22.03 15.58
N GLY A 148 -15.42 21.71 16.88
CA GLY A 148 -16.56 21.72 17.80
C GLY A 148 -17.38 20.43 17.84
N PHE A 149 -17.24 19.52 16.87
CA PHE A 149 -17.94 18.24 16.91
C PHE A 149 -17.41 17.35 18.04
N GLU A 150 -16.09 17.15 18.08
CA GLU A 150 -15.42 16.31 19.09
C GLU A 150 -15.57 16.90 20.50
N ASP A 151 -15.39 18.21 20.65
CA ASP A 151 -15.59 18.92 21.92
C ASP A 151 -17.02 18.77 22.44
N GLY A 152 -17.99 18.74 21.52
CA GLY A 152 -19.40 18.50 21.82
C GLY A 152 -19.66 17.13 22.44
N LEU A 153 -18.78 16.14 22.29
CA LEU A 153 -18.94 14.79 22.86
C LEU A 153 -18.20 14.60 24.18
N ILE A 154 -17.31 15.52 24.56
CA ILE A 154 -16.66 15.50 25.87
C ILE A 154 -17.74 15.65 26.95
N GLY A 155 -17.67 14.78 27.97
CA GLY A 155 -18.64 14.72 29.06
C GLY A 155 -19.87 13.85 28.78
N ALA A 156 -20.05 13.33 27.57
CA ALA A 156 -21.15 12.40 27.27
C ALA A 156 -20.91 11.02 27.92
N LYS A 157 -21.98 10.36 28.34
CA LYS A 157 -21.93 9.00 28.90
C LYS A 157 -22.28 7.94 27.85
N LYS A 158 -21.87 6.70 28.11
CA LYS A 158 -22.33 5.55 27.32
C LYS A 158 -23.87 5.47 27.32
N GLY A 159 -24.45 5.30 26.13
CA GLY A 159 -25.89 5.28 25.87
C GLY A 159 -26.53 6.66 25.76
N GLU A 160 -25.79 7.76 25.95
CA GLU A 160 -26.32 9.11 25.84
C GLU A 160 -26.50 9.50 24.37
N THR A 161 -27.66 10.09 24.06
CA THR A 161 -27.91 10.76 22.79
C THR A 161 -27.97 12.26 23.04
N LYS A 162 -27.24 13.03 22.22
CA LYS A 162 -27.22 14.49 22.29
C LYS A 162 -27.14 15.13 20.92
N ASP A 163 -27.64 16.35 20.83
CA ASP A 163 -27.48 17.18 19.64
C ASP A 163 -26.19 18.01 19.76
N VAL A 164 -25.35 17.94 18.73
CA VAL A 164 -24.10 18.68 18.60
C VAL A 164 -24.25 19.65 17.44
N THR A 165 -24.30 20.94 17.76
CA THR A 165 -24.41 22.02 16.76
C THR A 165 -23.03 22.52 16.40
N VAL A 166 -22.71 22.48 15.11
CA VAL A 166 -21.41 22.86 14.55
C VAL A 166 -21.60 23.70 13.31
N THR A 167 -20.59 24.49 12.98
CA THR A 167 -20.57 25.28 11.75
C THR A 167 -19.41 24.80 10.89
N PHE A 168 -19.71 24.42 9.65
CA PHE A 168 -18.66 24.02 8.71
C PHE A 168 -17.70 25.19 8.47
N PRO A 169 -16.38 24.95 8.41
CA PRO A 169 -15.41 25.97 8.03
C PRO A 169 -15.79 26.66 6.71
N LYS A 170 -15.42 27.93 6.55
CA LYS A 170 -15.70 28.69 5.31
C LYS A 170 -14.97 28.13 4.09
N ASP A 171 -13.86 27.44 4.33
CA ASP A 171 -12.97 26.80 3.37
C ASP A 171 -13.22 25.29 3.25
N TYR A 172 -14.37 24.79 3.72
CA TYR A 172 -14.71 23.37 3.62
C TYR A 172 -14.79 22.90 2.17
N GLN A 173 -14.27 21.70 1.88
CA GLN A 173 -14.11 21.17 0.52
C GLN A 173 -15.45 21.06 -0.23
N ALA A 174 -16.52 20.69 0.49
CA ALA A 174 -17.87 20.69 -0.06
C ALA A 174 -18.44 22.12 0.02
N LYS A 175 -18.42 22.84 -1.11
CA LYS A 175 -18.93 24.22 -1.23
C LYS A 175 -20.37 24.38 -0.72
N ASP A 176 -21.19 23.35 -0.94
CA ASP A 176 -22.59 23.34 -0.50
C ASP A 176 -22.77 23.25 1.02
N LEU A 177 -21.73 22.86 1.76
CA LEU A 177 -21.72 22.77 3.23
C LEU A 177 -20.94 23.92 3.88
N ALA A 178 -20.00 24.54 3.16
CA ALA A 178 -19.11 25.57 3.68
C ALA A 178 -19.86 26.73 4.36
N GLY A 179 -19.45 27.05 5.59
CA GLY A 179 -20.05 28.12 6.40
C GLY A 179 -21.46 27.86 6.91
N LYS A 180 -22.09 26.72 6.58
CA LYS A 180 -23.44 26.38 7.07
C LYS A 180 -23.38 25.81 8.47
N GLN A 181 -24.42 26.08 9.25
CA GLN A 181 -24.64 25.43 10.53
C GLN A 181 -25.35 24.10 10.31
N ALA A 182 -24.89 23.06 11.01
CA ALA A 182 -25.50 21.75 11.03
C ALA A 182 -25.72 21.29 12.48
N VAL A 183 -26.77 20.50 12.67
CA VAL A 183 -27.07 19.83 13.93
C VAL A 183 -26.89 18.33 13.71
N PHE A 184 -26.03 17.73 14.51
CA PHE A 184 -25.81 16.29 14.51
C PHE A 184 -26.43 15.68 15.76
N THR A 185 -27.42 14.81 15.56
CA THR A 185 -27.90 13.96 16.65
C THR A 185 -26.94 12.78 16.78
N VAL A 186 -26.16 12.74 17.86
CA VAL A 186 -25.12 11.75 18.11
C VAL A 186 -25.49 10.89 19.30
N THR A 187 -25.42 9.56 19.13
CA THR A 187 -25.56 8.57 20.20
C THR A 187 -24.20 7.96 20.49
N VAL A 188 -23.77 7.98 21.75
CA VAL A 188 -22.52 7.35 22.20
C VAL A 188 -22.80 5.91 22.60
N ASN A 189 -22.41 4.96 21.74
CA ASN A 189 -22.61 3.53 21.97
C ASN A 189 -21.62 2.97 23.01
N GLY A 190 -20.42 3.53 23.08
CA GLY A 190 -19.36 3.10 24.01
C GLY A 190 -18.23 4.11 24.09
N ILE A 191 -17.50 4.07 25.19
CA ILE A 191 -16.31 4.91 25.44
C ILE A 191 -15.15 3.95 25.67
N TYR A 192 -14.02 4.25 25.07
CA TYR A 192 -12.84 3.40 25.13
C TYR A 192 -11.61 4.25 25.34
N ASN A 193 -10.69 3.75 26.16
CA ASN A 193 -9.35 4.30 26.27
C ASN A 193 -8.39 3.39 25.50
N GLU A 194 -7.63 3.97 24.58
CA GLU A 194 -6.57 3.25 23.87
C GLU A 194 -5.28 3.32 24.68
N LYS A 195 -4.84 2.18 25.18
CA LYS A 195 -3.57 2.08 25.90
C LYS A 195 -2.53 1.43 25.01
N LYS A 196 -1.66 2.26 24.43
CA LYS A 196 -0.46 1.76 23.77
C LYS A 196 0.46 1.14 24.84
N PRO A 197 0.90 -0.11 24.67
CA PRO A 197 1.84 -0.72 25.62
C PRO A 197 3.19 -0.02 25.59
N GLU A 198 3.91 -0.07 26.70
CA GLU A 198 5.31 0.35 26.78
C GLU A 198 6.23 -0.79 26.36
N LEU A 199 7.32 -0.45 25.68
CA LEU A 199 8.36 -1.41 25.32
C LEU A 199 9.13 -1.83 26.58
N THR A 200 8.81 -3.01 27.08
CA THR A 200 9.44 -3.61 28.27
C THR A 200 9.75 -5.09 28.01
N ASP A 201 10.68 -5.66 28.77
CA ASP A 201 11.02 -7.10 28.68
C ASP A 201 9.80 -8.01 28.89
N ALA A 202 8.88 -7.60 29.77
CA ALA A 202 7.61 -8.28 29.98
C ALA A 202 6.70 -8.22 28.76
N TRP A 203 6.59 -7.04 28.11
CA TRP A 203 5.85 -6.91 26.86
C TRP A 203 6.47 -7.77 25.75
N VAL A 204 7.79 -7.76 25.61
CA VAL A 204 8.51 -8.58 24.61
C VAL A 204 8.25 -10.07 24.84
N THR A 205 8.39 -10.54 26.09
CA THR A 205 8.15 -11.95 26.44
C THR A 205 6.71 -12.36 26.09
N LYS A 206 5.73 -11.51 26.41
CA LYS A 206 4.32 -11.73 26.06
C LYS A 206 4.12 -11.75 24.54
N GLN A 207 4.63 -10.74 23.85
CA GLN A 207 4.40 -10.53 22.41
C GLN A 207 5.02 -11.63 21.54
N THR A 208 6.18 -12.15 21.97
CA THR A 208 6.93 -13.16 21.22
C THR A 208 6.64 -14.58 21.70
N ASN A 209 5.66 -14.76 22.62
CA ASN A 209 5.37 -16.03 23.28
C ASN A 209 6.63 -16.69 23.88
N GLY A 210 7.51 -15.87 24.46
CA GLY A 210 8.74 -16.31 25.11
C GLY A 210 9.93 -16.58 24.18
N ALA A 211 9.81 -16.37 22.86
CA ALA A 211 10.94 -16.52 21.94
C ALA A 211 12.06 -15.48 22.18
N GLN A 212 11.70 -14.29 22.68
CA GLN A 212 12.61 -13.28 23.17
C GLN A 212 12.18 -12.84 24.56
N THR A 213 13.14 -12.65 25.46
CA THR A 213 12.88 -12.27 26.85
C THR A 213 13.30 -10.85 27.20
N THR A 214 14.10 -10.21 26.34
CA THR A 214 14.58 -8.83 26.55
C THR A 214 14.32 -7.94 25.34
N VAL A 215 14.18 -6.63 25.59
CA VAL A 215 14.06 -5.60 24.53
C VAL A 215 15.22 -5.66 23.55
N ASP A 216 16.44 -5.85 24.03
CA ASP A 216 17.63 -5.93 23.16
C ASP A 216 17.58 -7.16 22.25
N ALA A 217 17.23 -8.33 22.79
CA ALA A 217 17.08 -9.55 21.99
C ALA A 217 15.98 -9.41 20.92
N TYR A 218 14.89 -8.71 21.25
CA TYR A 218 13.83 -8.40 20.31
C TYR A 218 14.29 -7.48 19.18
N LYS A 219 14.96 -6.38 19.50
CA LYS A 219 15.51 -5.45 18.50
C LYS A 219 16.56 -6.13 17.60
N GLN A 220 17.43 -6.95 18.18
CA GLN A 220 18.41 -7.74 17.42
C GLN A 220 17.73 -8.74 16.48
N ASN A 221 16.67 -9.42 16.93
CA ASN A 221 15.92 -10.33 16.07
C ASN A 221 15.21 -9.61 14.92
N ILE A 222 14.60 -8.45 15.17
CA ILE A 222 14.02 -7.61 14.12
C ILE A 222 15.11 -7.25 13.10
N LYS A 223 16.26 -6.74 13.58
CA LYS A 223 17.38 -6.36 12.72
C LYS A 223 17.84 -7.52 11.84
N ALA A 224 18.13 -8.67 12.45
CA ALA A 224 18.55 -9.87 11.72
C ALA A 224 17.50 -10.36 10.70
N THR A 225 16.21 -10.23 11.05
CA THR A 225 15.11 -10.61 10.14
C THR A 225 15.06 -9.69 8.92
N LEU A 226 15.14 -8.38 9.13
CA LEU A 226 15.15 -7.38 8.06
C LEU A 226 16.39 -7.49 7.17
N GLU A 227 17.57 -7.67 7.77
CA GLU A 227 18.82 -7.88 7.03
C GLU A 227 18.76 -9.15 6.17
N LYS A 228 18.19 -10.24 6.72
CA LYS A 228 17.95 -11.47 5.96
C LYS A 228 16.95 -11.24 4.81
N GLN A 229 15.86 -10.51 5.05
CA GLN A 229 14.88 -10.19 4.01
C GLN A 229 15.51 -9.35 2.88
N ASN A 230 16.25 -8.30 3.22
CA ASN A 230 16.97 -7.46 2.27
C ASN A 230 17.98 -8.28 1.44
N ARG A 231 18.76 -9.13 2.11
CA ARG A 231 19.71 -10.04 1.48
C ARG A 231 19.03 -10.98 0.48
N ASP A 232 18.01 -11.70 0.96
CA ASP A 232 17.28 -12.70 0.19
C ASP A 232 16.62 -12.08 -1.04
N GLN A 233 16.01 -10.90 -0.87
CA GLN A 233 15.39 -10.15 -1.95
C GLN A 233 16.43 -9.70 -2.99
N ALA A 234 17.57 -9.14 -2.55
CA ALA A 234 18.63 -8.70 -3.45
C ALA A 234 19.24 -9.85 -4.26
N ILE A 235 19.43 -11.02 -3.61
CA ILE A 235 19.89 -12.23 -4.30
C ILE A 235 18.88 -12.65 -5.36
N TRP A 236 17.61 -12.77 -5.01
CA TRP A 236 16.57 -13.21 -5.94
C TRP A 236 16.40 -12.27 -7.13
N GLN A 237 16.39 -10.94 -6.88
CA GLN A 237 16.29 -9.90 -7.90
C GLN A 237 17.44 -9.98 -8.92
N GLN A 238 18.65 -10.35 -8.49
CA GLN A 238 19.78 -10.51 -9.41
C GLN A 238 19.85 -11.90 -10.05
N ALA A 239 19.46 -12.95 -9.32
CA ALA A 239 19.58 -14.31 -9.77
C ALA A 239 18.54 -14.65 -10.85
N LEU A 240 17.26 -14.32 -10.62
CA LEU A 240 16.19 -14.72 -11.53
C LEU A 240 16.41 -14.25 -12.98
N PRO A 241 16.78 -12.98 -13.27
CA PRO A 241 17.04 -12.54 -14.64
C PRO A 241 18.19 -13.31 -15.30
N LYS A 242 19.28 -13.60 -14.57
CA LYS A 242 20.41 -14.38 -15.08
C LYS A 242 20.03 -15.83 -15.37
N ILE A 243 19.18 -16.44 -14.54
CA ILE A 243 18.67 -17.79 -14.76
C ILE A 243 17.80 -17.81 -16.02
N VAL A 244 16.94 -16.81 -16.19
CA VAL A 244 16.10 -16.64 -17.39
C VAL A 244 16.94 -16.48 -18.65
N GLU A 245 18.02 -15.68 -18.60
CA GLU A 245 18.94 -15.48 -19.71
C GLU A 245 19.69 -16.78 -20.09
N ALA A 246 20.06 -17.60 -19.12
CA ALA A 246 20.78 -18.85 -19.33
C ALA A 246 19.89 -20.02 -19.78
N ALA A 247 18.56 -19.88 -19.71
CA ALA A 247 17.61 -20.94 -20.03
C ALA A 247 17.19 -20.90 -21.51
N ASP A 248 16.94 -22.08 -22.11
CA ASP A 248 16.25 -22.18 -23.41
C ASP A 248 14.74 -22.15 -23.15
N ILE A 249 14.08 -21.03 -23.42
CA ILE A 249 12.67 -20.77 -23.09
C ILE A 249 11.85 -20.60 -24.37
N LYS A 250 10.74 -21.33 -24.46
CA LYS A 250 9.76 -21.26 -25.54
C LYS A 250 8.40 -20.89 -24.95
N PRO A 251 8.10 -19.58 -24.81
CA PRO A 251 6.82 -19.13 -24.29
C PRO A 251 5.69 -19.31 -25.31
N GLU A 252 4.48 -19.57 -24.82
CA GLU A 252 3.28 -19.59 -25.66
C GLU A 252 2.68 -18.19 -25.81
N GLN A 253 2.29 -17.81 -27.03
CA GLN A 253 1.75 -16.47 -27.29
C GLN A 253 0.48 -16.19 -26.47
N ALA A 254 -0.38 -17.20 -26.29
CA ALA A 254 -1.58 -17.09 -25.47
C ALA A 254 -1.29 -16.71 -24.01
N ALA A 255 -0.15 -17.16 -23.47
CA ALA A 255 0.27 -16.80 -22.12
C ALA A 255 0.78 -15.35 -22.03
N ILE A 256 1.51 -14.91 -23.05
CA ILE A 256 1.96 -13.51 -23.15
C ILE A 256 0.75 -12.57 -23.27
N ASP A 257 -0.22 -12.92 -24.12
CA ASP A 257 -1.43 -12.12 -24.31
C ASP A 257 -2.29 -12.06 -23.05
N TYR A 258 -2.45 -13.19 -22.35
CA TYR A 258 -3.14 -13.24 -21.06
C TYR A 258 -2.45 -12.36 -20.02
N GLU A 259 -1.13 -12.50 -19.86
CA GLU A 259 -0.35 -11.77 -18.88
C GLU A 259 -0.39 -10.26 -19.16
N TYR A 260 -0.24 -9.86 -20.42
CA TYR A 260 -0.36 -8.47 -20.85
C TYR A 260 -1.72 -7.89 -20.47
N LYS A 261 -2.81 -8.57 -20.81
CA LYS A 261 -4.17 -8.09 -20.50
C LYS A 261 -4.43 -8.05 -18.99
N SER A 262 -3.92 -9.03 -18.24
CA SER A 262 -4.03 -9.08 -16.78
C SER A 262 -3.32 -7.89 -16.15
N GLN A 263 -2.07 -7.64 -16.54
CA GLN A 263 -1.31 -6.48 -16.08
C GLN A 263 -1.98 -5.17 -16.48
N LEU A 264 -2.52 -5.06 -17.70
CA LEU A 264 -3.25 -3.88 -18.16
C LEU A 264 -4.51 -3.60 -17.33
N ASN A 265 -5.30 -4.63 -17.05
CA ASN A 265 -6.48 -4.50 -16.20
C ASN A 265 -6.10 -4.03 -14.79
N ASN A 266 -5.08 -4.66 -14.19
CA ASN A 266 -4.59 -4.29 -12.86
C ASN A 266 -4.07 -2.85 -12.84
N TYR A 267 -3.32 -2.45 -13.87
CA TYR A 267 -2.74 -1.12 -13.97
C TYR A 267 -3.82 -0.03 -14.13
N LYS A 268 -4.81 -0.26 -14.99
CA LYS A 268 -5.97 0.64 -15.14
C LYS A 268 -6.71 0.80 -13.82
N MET A 269 -6.96 -0.30 -13.12
CA MET A 269 -7.61 -0.27 -11.80
C MET A 269 -6.77 0.48 -10.78
N GLN A 270 -5.45 0.28 -10.76
CA GLN A 270 -4.55 0.98 -9.85
C GLN A 270 -4.57 2.49 -10.08
N ILE A 271 -4.44 2.93 -11.33
CA ILE A 271 -4.50 4.36 -11.70
C ILE A 271 -5.85 4.96 -11.28
N TYR A 272 -6.95 4.28 -11.55
CA TYR A 272 -8.27 4.74 -11.16
C TYR A 272 -8.40 4.85 -9.63
N GLN A 273 -7.97 3.83 -8.88
CA GLN A 273 -8.14 3.80 -7.43
C GLN A 273 -7.28 4.86 -6.70
N TYR A 274 -6.04 5.06 -7.14
CA TYR A 274 -5.10 5.96 -6.44
C TYR A 274 -5.08 7.38 -6.98
N MET A 275 -5.32 7.55 -8.28
CA MET A 275 -5.20 8.86 -8.94
C MET A 275 -6.54 9.35 -9.50
N GLN A 276 -7.61 8.56 -9.39
CA GLN A 276 -8.93 8.87 -9.94
C GLN A 276 -8.84 9.34 -11.39
N THR A 277 -8.03 8.67 -12.21
CA THR A 277 -7.82 9.02 -13.62
C THR A 277 -7.81 7.76 -14.49
N ASN A 278 -7.63 7.93 -15.80
CA ASN A 278 -7.57 6.83 -16.77
C ASN A 278 -6.16 6.72 -17.39
N LEU A 279 -5.95 5.67 -18.19
CA LEU A 279 -4.66 5.38 -18.79
C LEU A 279 -4.20 6.50 -19.74
N GLU A 280 -5.13 7.10 -20.48
CA GLU A 280 -4.88 8.18 -21.45
C GLU A 280 -4.36 9.43 -20.74
N ASN A 281 -5.03 9.84 -19.66
CA ASN A 281 -4.67 11.02 -18.89
C ASN A 281 -3.40 10.78 -18.07
N TYR A 282 -3.21 9.55 -17.57
CA TYR A 282 -1.96 9.15 -16.95
C TYR A 282 -0.78 9.22 -17.93
N ALA A 283 -0.93 8.70 -19.15
CA ALA A 283 0.12 8.74 -20.17
C ALA A 283 0.53 10.18 -20.48
N LYS A 284 -0.44 11.08 -20.71
CA LYS A 284 -0.18 12.50 -20.92
C LYS A 284 0.58 13.15 -19.76
N GLN A 285 0.17 12.86 -18.53
CA GLN A 285 0.81 13.42 -17.33
C GLN A 285 2.24 12.90 -17.11
N SER A 286 2.48 11.63 -17.43
CA SER A 286 3.80 11.00 -17.33
C SER A 286 4.71 11.32 -18.51
N GLY A 287 4.28 12.16 -19.46
CA GLY A 287 5.08 12.57 -20.62
C GLY A 287 5.30 11.44 -21.63
N THR A 288 4.42 10.44 -21.65
CA THR A 288 4.48 9.28 -22.54
C THR A 288 3.20 9.15 -23.37
N THR A 289 3.12 8.15 -24.24
CA THR A 289 1.91 7.80 -25.00
C THR A 289 1.31 6.50 -24.49
N VAL A 290 0.01 6.31 -24.71
CA VAL A 290 -0.66 5.04 -24.39
C VAL A 290 0.00 3.90 -25.17
N GLU A 291 0.35 4.12 -26.44
CA GLU A 291 1.04 3.13 -27.27
C GLU A 291 2.39 2.71 -26.68
N GLN A 292 3.15 3.66 -26.13
CA GLN A 292 4.43 3.38 -25.49
C GLN A 292 4.23 2.60 -24.19
N LEU A 293 3.26 2.99 -23.36
CA LEU A 293 2.90 2.22 -22.16
C LEU A 293 2.48 0.79 -22.50
N GLU A 294 1.61 0.61 -23.50
CA GLU A 294 1.17 -0.72 -23.93
C GLU A 294 2.34 -1.57 -24.45
N LYS A 295 3.27 -0.95 -25.19
CA LYS A 295 4.48 -1.63 -25.67
C LYS A 295 5.35 -2.09 -24.50
N ASP A 296 5.60 -1.22 -23.53
CA ASP A 296 6.42 -1.54 -22.36
C ASP A 296 5.75 -2.63 -21.51
N MET A 297 4.42 -2.58 -21.37
CA MET A 297 3.64 -3.61 -20.69
C MET A 297 3.69 -4.96 -21.42
N LYS A 298 3.67 -4.99 -22.76
CA LYS A 298 3.85 -6.23 -23.53
C LYS A 298 5.23 -6.84 -23.30
N THR A 299 6.29 -6.03 -23.28
CA THR A 299 7.64 -6.49 -22.97
C THR A 299 7.75 -7.00 -21.53
N ALA A 300 7.11 -6.33 -20.57
CA ALA A 300 7.04 -6.77 -19.18
C ALA A 300 6.27 -8.09 -19.04
N ALA A 301 5.16 -8.25 -19.76
CA ALA A 301 4.37 -9.48 -19.78
C ALA A 301 5.15 -10.66 -20.35
N GLU A 302 5.86 -10.48 -21.48
CA GLU A 302 6.73 -11.51 -22.04
C GLU A 302 7.82 -11.93 -21.04
N THR A 303 8.41 -10.97 -20.35
CA THR A 303 9.41 -11.23 -19.30
C THR A 303 8.81 -12.01 -18.13
N SER A 304 7.61 -11.64 -17.70
CA SER A 304 6.90 -12.28 -16.58
C SER A 304 6.54 -13.74 -16.91
N VAL A 305 6.08 -14.00 -18.15
CA VAL A 305 5.82 -15.36 -18.65
C VAL A 305 7.09 -16.19 -18.66
N LYS A 306 8.21 -15.65 -19.18
CA LYS A 306 9.51 -16.35 -19.18
C LYS A 306 9.97 -16.71 -17.76
N GLN A 307 9.85 -15.77 -16.82
CA GLN A 307 10.16 -16.00 -15.41
C GLN A 307 9.29 -17.10 -14.81
N GLN A 308 7.99 -17.08 -15.07
CA GLN A 308 7.06 -18.09 -14.56
C GLN A 308 7.37 -19.49 -15.11
N ILE A 309 7.70 -19.61 -16.40
CA ILE A 309 8.10 -20.89 -17.00
C ILE A 309 9.37 -21.42 -16.33
N VAL A 310 10.38 -20.56 -16.12
CA VAL A 310 11.64 -20.94 -15.45
C VAL A 310 11.38 -21.38 -14.01
N VAL A 311 10.56 -20.64 -13.26
CA VAL A 311 10.18 -21.01 -11.87
C VAL A 311 9.47 -22.35 -11.86
N ASN A 312 8.47 -22.56 -12.71
CA ASN A 312 7.78 -23.85 -12.80
C ASN A 312 8.74 -24.99 -13.16
N THR A 313 9.66 -24.75 -14.09
CA THR A 313 10.65 -25.76 -14.51
C THR A 313 11.58 -26.15 -13.37
N ILE A 314 12.10 -25.17 -12.61
CA ILE A 314 12.96 -25.46 -11.45
C ILE A 314 12.16 -26.16 -10.34
N PHE A 315 10.93 -25.71 -10.08
CA PHE A 315 10.04 -26.32 -9.10
C PHE A 315 9.85 -27.82 -9.38
N ASP A 316 9.59 -28.18 -10.64
CA ASP A 316 9.40 -29.57 -11.06
C ASP A 316 10.73 -30.36 -11.05
N GLN A 317 11.83 -29.77 -11.49
CA GLN A 317 13.16 -30.40 -11.49
C GLN A 317 13.65 -30.75 -10.08
N GLU A 318 13.45 -29.84 -9.13
CA GLU A 318 13.80 -30.03 -7.72
C GLU A 318 12.75 -30.87 -6.96
N LYS A 319 11.66 -31.27 -7.64
CA LYS A 319 10.56 -32.05 -7.06
C LYS A 319 9.98 -31.39 -5.81
N LEU A 320 9.80 -30.07 -5.89
CA LEU A 320 9.24 -29.29 -4.80
C LEU A 320 7.74 -29.56 -4.70
N GLU A 321 7.21 -29.48 -3.48
CA GLU A 321 5.78 -29.61 -3.21
C GLU A 321 5.31 -28.43 -2.36
N ILE A 322 4.10 -27.96 -2.64
CA ILE A 322 3.45 -26.94 -1.81
C ILE A 322 2.78 -27.62 -0.63
N THR A 323 3.15 -27.17 0.56
CA THR A 323 2.67 -27.63 1.85
C THR A 323 1.93 -26.50 2.57
N ASP A 324 1.14 -26.82 3.59
CA ASP A 324 0.41 -25.81 4.37
C ASP A 324 1.36 -24.83 5.10
N ASP A 325 2.55 -25.30 5.47
CA ASP A 325 3.59 -24.46 6.08
C ASP A 325 4.10 -23.38 5.13
N ASP A 326 4.06 -23.60 3.81
CA ASP A 326 4.50 -22.60 2.84
C ASP A 326 3.62 -21.36 2.83
N TYR A 327 2.34 -21.48 3.20
CA TYR A 327 1.47 -20.32 3.37
C TYR A 327 1.95 -19.44 4.52
N LYS A 328 2.33 -20.05 5.64
CA LYS A 328 2.86 -19.32 6.78
C LYS A 328 4.19 -18.64 6.44
N GLN A 329 5.03 -19.33 5.67
CA GLN A 329 6.33 -18.80 5.27
C GLN A 329 6.24 -17.69 4.21
N ALA A 330 5.32 -17.80 3.25
CA ALA A 330 5.15 -16.84 2.16
C ALA A 330 4.25 -15.65 2.55
N PHE A 331 3.23 -15.86 3.37
CA PHE A 331 2.20 -14.87 3.70
C PHE A 331 2.16 -14.49 5.19
N GLY A 332 2.99 -15.10 6.04
CA GLY A 332 3.04 -14.83 7.48
C GLY A 332 1.87 -15.41 8.28
N SER A 333 0.94 -16.12 7.64
CA SER A 333 -0.28 -16.69 8.25
C SER A 333 -0.52 -18.11 7.78
N SER A 334 -1.11 -18.94 8.63
CA SER A 334 -1.47 -20.32 8.24
C SER A 334 -2.50 -20.32 7.11
N LYS A 335 -2.52 -21.41 6.31
CA LYS A 335 -3.55 -21.58 5.29
C LYS A 335 -4.96 -21.48 5.88
N GLU A 336 -5.18 -22.05 7.06
CA GLU A 336 -6.47 -22.00 7.76
C GLU A 336 -6.89 -20.57 8.12
N ASP A 337 -5.98 -19.78 8.69
CA ASP A 337 -6.26 -18.38 9.05
C ASP A 337 -6.55 -17.52 7.82
N LEU A 338 -5.80 -17.75 6.73
CA LEU A 338 -6.03 -17.10 5.45
C LEU A 338 -7.41 -17.47 4.88
N ILE A 339 -7.81 -18.75 4.92
CA ILE A 339 -9.13 -19.19 4.45
C ILE A 339 -10.24 -18.61 5.33
N LYS A 340 -10.05 -18.57 6.64
CA LYS A 340 -11.02 -17.99 7.56
C LYS A 340 -11.24 -16.50 7.31
N THR A 341 -10.16 -15.78 7.00
CA THR A 341 -10.18 -14.33 6.79
C THR A 341 -10.72 -13.96 5.41
N TYR A 342 -10.27 -14.67 4.37
CA TYR A 342 -10.51 -14.27 2.98
C TYR A 342 -11.45 -15.20 2.21
N GLY A 343 -11.75 -16.39 2.73
CA GLY A 343 -12.53 -17.42 2.06
C GLY A 343 -11.69 -18.33 1.16
N GLN A 344 -12.06 -19.60 1.09
CA GLN A 344 -11.30 -20.64 0.39
C GLN A 344 -11.05 -20.32 -1.08
N GLN A 345 -12.07 -19.80 -1.78
CA GLN A 345 -11.99 -19.46 -3.20
C GLN A 345 -10.98 -18.35 -3.53
N ASN A 346 -10.57 -17.56 -2.52
CA ASN A 346 -9.59 -16.49 -2.68
C ASN A 346 -8.16 -16.95 -2.33
N ILE A 347 -8.04 -18.04 -1.56
CA ILE A 347 -6.74 -18.60 -1.15
C ILE A 347 -6.31 -19.73 -2.09
N GLU A 348 -7.23 -20.57 -2.54
CA GLU A 348 -6.94 -21.69 -3.43
C GLU A 348 -7.04 -21.26 -4.91
N THR A 349 -6.36 -20.17 -5.25
CA THR A 349 -6.31 -19.62 -6.62
C THR A 349 -5.02 -20.01 -7.33
N PRO A 350 -5.02 -20.11 -8.67
CA PRO A 350 -3.80 -20.30 -9.44
C PRO A 350 -2.72 -19.26 -9.15
N GLN A 351 -3.10 -18.00 -8.89
CA GLN A 351 -2.16 -16.93 -8.56
C GLN A 351 -1.43 -17.19 -7.23
N VAL A 352 -2.16 -17.63 -6.20
CA VAL A 352 -1.56 -17.98 -4.90
C VAL A 352 -0.63 -19.18 -5.05
N GLN A 353 -1.02 -20.19 -5.83
CA GLN A 353 -0.18 -21.34 -6.15
C GLN A 353 1.11 -20.91 -6.85
N THR A 354 1.02 -20.03 -7.87
CA THR A 354 2.18 -19.45 -8.53
C THR A 354 3.09 -18.74 -7.53
N ASN A 355 2.55 -17.88 -6.66
CA ASN A 355 3.34 -17.17 -5.65
C ASN A 355 4.08 -18.12 -4.68
N LEU A 356 3.44 -19.22 -4.28
CA LEU A 356 4.07 -20.25 -3.44
C LEU A 356 5.20 -20.99 -4.18
N LYS A 357 5.03 -21.29 -5.48
CA LYS A 357 6.13 -21.84 -6.31
C LYS A 357 7.31 -20.87 -6.39
N TYR A 358 7.03 -19.58 -6.63
CA TYR A 358 8.04 -18.53 -6.61
C TYR A 358 8.79 -18.51 -5.27
N TYR A 359 8.07 -18.54 -4.14
CA TYR A 359 8.69 -18.59 -2.82
C TYR A 359 9.63 -19.80 -2.65
N LYS A 360 9.15 -21.01 -3.00
CA LYS A 360 9.93 -22.26 -2.91
C LYS A 360 11.17 -22.25 -3.78
N VAL A 361 11.04 -21.85 -5.05
CA VAL A 361 12.17 -21.78 -5.99
C VAL A 361 13.16 -20.71 -5.55
N ALA A 362 12.68 -19.54 -5.12
CA ALA A 362 13.55 -18.50 -4.59
C ALA A 362 14.39 -19.02 -3.42
N ARG A 363 13.82 -19.82 -2.50
CA ARG A 363 14.59 -20.44 -1.41
C ARG A 363 15.70 -21.34 -1.94
N VAL A 364 15.41 -22.24 -2.88
CA VAL A 364 16.44 -23.09 -3.50
C VAL A 364 17.56 -22.25 -4.12
N VAL A 365 17.22 -21.21 -4.87
CA VAL A 365 18.22 -20.35 -5.52
C VAL A 365 19.04 -19.58 -4.50
N ILE A 366 18.39 -18.96 -3.51
CA ILE A 366 19.03 -18.16 -2.45
C ILE A 366 19.99 -19.02 -1.63
N ASP A 367 19.55 -20.22 -1.23
CA ASP A 367 20.32 -21.12 -0.36
C ASP A 367 21.54 -21.71 -1.09
N ASN A 368 21.52 -21.73 -2.43
CA ASN A 368 22.62 -22.24 -3.26
C ASN A 368 23.42 -21.13 -3.95
N ALA A 369 23.11 -19.84 -3.77
CA ALA A 369 23.79 -18.76 -4.47
C ALA A 369 25.21 -18.50 -3.94
N ASN A 370 26.13 -18.21 -4.85
CA ASN A 370 27.48 -17.72 -4.54
C ASN A 370 27.44 -16.20 -4.38
N VAL A 371 27.21 -15.74 -3.15
CA VAL A 371 26.97 -14.33 -2.84
C VAL A 371 28.26 -13.61 -2.47
N THR A 372 28.56 -12.54 -3.20
CA THR A 372 29.58 -11.55 -2.82
C THR A 372 28.89 -10.30 -2.29
N THR A 373 29.37 -9.74 -1.18
CA THR A 373 28.83 -8.48 -0.62
C THR A 373 29.77 -7.33 -0.95
N LYS A 374 29.24 -6.25 -1.52
CA LYS A 374 29.97 -4.97 -1.66
C LYS A 374 29.53 -3.98 -0.57
N PRO A 375 30.44 -3.12 -0.06
CA PRO A 375 30.07 -2.07 0.87
C PRO A 375 28.96 -1.19 0.29
N ALA A 376 28.08 -0.68 1.15
CA ALA A 376 27.21 0.43 0.76
C ALA A 376 28.10 1.64 0.42
N GLU A 377 28.03 2.14 -0.81
CA GLU A 377 28.76 3.35 -1.18
C GLU A 377 28.26 4.52 -0.32
N THR A 378 29.10 4.97 0.61
CA THR A 378 28.82 6.15 1.41
C THR A 378 29.11 7.36 0.53
N SER A 379 28.07 7.94 -0.08
CA SER A 379 28.19 9.25 -0.71
C SER A 379 28.50 10.29 0.36
N ALA A 380 29.76 10.71 0.46
CA ALA A 380 30.22 11.79 1.32
C ALA A 380 29.82 13.16 0.74
N ALA A 381 28.52 13.46 0.75
CA ALA A 381 27.97 14.82 0.59
C ALA A 381 26.49 14.85 0.99
N ALA A 382 26.19 14.85 2.29
CA ALA A 382 25.01 15.50 2.91
C ALA A 382 24.92 15.09 4.39
N GLY A 383 25.34 15.98 5.29
CA GLY A 383 24.57 16.14 6.52
C GLY A 383 23.21 16.70 6.12
N GLU A 384 22.13 16.11 6.62
CA GLU A 384 20.73 16.45 6.31
C GLU A 384 20.17 15.89 4.98
N SER A 385 20.10 14.55 4.89
CA SER A 385 19.00 13.79 4.27
C SER A 385 19.40 12.32 4.20
N ALA A 386 19.02 11.53 5.20
CA ALA A 386 19.12 10.08 5.18
C ALA A 386 17.73 9.46 5.42
N ALA A 387 16.77 9.89 4.62
CA ALA A 387 15.56 9.13 4.35
C ALA A 387 15.26 9.30 2.85
N THR A 388 15.04 8.17 2.17
CA THR A 388 14.72 8.04 0.74
C THR A 388 15.93 7.91 -0.19
N THR A 389 16.41 6.68 -0.39
CA THR A 389 16.99 6.21 -1.67
C THR A 389 16.96 4.68 -1.70
N ALA A 390 15.87 4.13 -2.24
CA ALA A 390 15.82 2.78 -2.81
C ALA A 390 14.71 2.74 -3.86
N ALA A 391 14.95 3.31 -5.04
CA ALA A 391 14.25 2.98 -6.29
C ALA A 391 14.93 3.64 -7.49
N GLY A 392 15.36 2.82 -8.44
CA GLY A 392 15.38 3.17 -9.87
C GLY A 392 16.68 3.77 -10.42
N GLU A 393 17.63 2.90 -10.81
CA GLU A 393 18.35 3.15 -12.06
C GLU A 393 17.44 2.70 -13.21
N THR A 394 16.83 3.66 -13.89
CA THR A 394 16.56 3.56 -15.33
C THR A 394 17.17 4.78 -15.99
N THR A 395 18.19 4.51 -16.79
CA THR A 395 18.84 5.44 -17.72
C THR A 395 17.82 6.03 -18.70
N ALA A 396 17.69 7.36 -18.73
CA ALA A 396 17.89 8.21 -19.92
C ALA A 396 17.46 9.68 -19.65
N THR A 397 18.47 10.53 -19.45
CA THR A 397 18.64 11.87 -20.06
C THR A 397 17.50 12.91 -19.97
N THR A 398 17.65 13.80 -18.98
CA THR A 398 17.51 15.28 -19.02
C THR A 398 16.76 15.96 -20.17
N ALA A 399 15.75 16.78 -19.81
CA ALA A 399 15.75 18.23 -20.08
C ALA A 399 14.68 18.97 -19.23
N ALA A 400 15.13 20.04 -18.55
CA ALA A 400 14.47 21.30 -18.14
C ALA A 400 12.95 21.31 -17.85
N GLY A 401 12.44 21.92 -16.79
CA GLY A 401 12.87 23.06 -16.01
C GLY A 401 11.61 23.65 -15.34
N GLU A 402 11.82 24.30 -14.20
CA GLU A 402 10.82 24.78 -13.24
C GLU A 402 9.61 25.53 -13.83
N THR A 403 8.44 25.42 -13.19
CA THR A 403 7.67 26.60 -12.73
C THR A 403 6.56 26.22 -11.74
N THR A 404 6.58 26.94 -10.62
CA THR A 404 5.63 27.00 -9.49
C THR A 404 4.25 27.57 -9.86
N ALA A 405 3.16 27.09 -9.26
CA ALA A 405 2.09 27.90 -8.61
C ALA A 405 0.76 27.14 -8.35
N THR A 406 0.37 27.11 -7.07
CA THR A 406 -0.87 27.70 -6.50
C THR A 406 -2.24 27.31 -7.06
N THR A 407 -3.10 26.93 -6.09
CA THR A 407 -4.56 26.87 -6.04
C THR A 407 -5.35 27.78 -6.99
N ALA A 408 -6.44 27.25 -7.55
CA ALA A 408 -7.66 28.00 -7.86
C ALA A 408 -8.86 27.06 -8.05
N ALA A 409 -9.92 27.32 -7.28
CA ALA A 409 -11.26 26.77 -7.43
C ALA A 409 -12.09 27.57 -8.44
N GLY A 410 -13.15 26.97 -8.99
CA GLY A 410 -14.22 27.63 -9.75
C GLY A 410 -14.94 26.63 -10.67
N GLU A 411 -15.97 25.89 -10.24
CA GLU A 411 -17.40 26.28 -10.32
C GLU A 411 -17.86 26.82 -11.69
N THR A 412 -18.72 26.06 -12.38
CA THR A 412 -20.02 26.56 -12.86
C THR A 412 -21.04 25.42 -13.06
N GLN A 413 -22.17 25.52 -12.36
CA GLN A 413 -23.42 24.83 -12.65
C GLN A 413 -24.12 25.45 -13.88
N ALA A 414 -24.90 24.64 -14.60
CA ALA A 414 -26.23 24.99 -15.12
C ALA A 414 -26.88 23.70 -15.67
N THR A 415 -27.77 23.02 -14.93
CA THR A 415 -29.24 23.12 -15.03
C THR A 415 -29.80 23.32 -16.44
N THR A 416 -30.66 22.41 -16.91
CA THR A 416 -32.09 22.68 -17.20
C THR A 416 -32.90 21.38 -17.38
N ALA A 417 -34.09 21.42 -16.79
CA ALA A 417 -35.25 20.53 -16.81
C ALA A 417 -35.65 19.88 -18.15
N ALA A 418 -36.31 18.71 -18.09
CA ALA A 418 -37.78 18.65 -18.12
C ALA A 418 -38.32 17.21 -18.28
N ARG A 419 -39.33 16.93 -17.44
CA ARG A 419 -40.34 15.84 -17.47
C ARG A 419 -40.01 14.49 -16.86
#